data_AF-A0A960RME7-F1
#
_entry.id   AF-A0A960RME7-F1
#
_cell.length_a   1.000
_cell.length_b   1.000
_cell.length_c   1.000
_cell.angle_alpha   90.00
_cell.angle_beta   90.00
_cell.angle_gamma   90.00
#
_symmetry.space_group_name_H-M   'P 1'
#
loop_
_entity.id
_entity.type
_entity.pdbx_description
1 polymer ?
#
loop_
_entity_poly.entity_id
_entity_poly.type
_entity_poly.pdbx_seq_one_letter_code
_entity_poly.pdbx_strand_id
1 'polypeptide(L)' 'MITNTRNFLRDFASFKAKARAGQAVRVQDKEGEFLFTMATARKSLLGAAKGKITISADLTEPTLGSEDWKPTL' A
#
# COMPACT_ATOMS: atom_id res chain seq x y z
N MET A 1 16.24 -1.73 15.24
CA MET A 1 16.33 -1.41 16.69
C MET A 1 15.66 -2.53 17.47
N ILE A 2 16.19 -2.91 18.63
CA ILE A 2 15.67 -4.01 19.46
C ILE A 2 15.20 -3.43 20.81
N THR A 3 14.03 -3.87 21.30
CA THR A 3 13.47 -3.51 22.61
C THR A 3 12.73 -4.72 23.21
N ASN A 4 12.35 -4.65 24.49
CA ASN A 4 11.45 -5.64 25.11
C ASN A 4 10.00 -5.14 25.14
N THR A 5 9.05 -6.05 25.40
CA THR A 5 7.61 -5.73 25.47
C THR A 5 7.30 -4.61 26.47
N ARG A 6 7.92 -4.61 27.66
CA ARG A 6 7.65 -3.61 28.70
C ARG A 6 8.06 -2.20 28.27
N ASN A 7 9.27 -2.04 27.73
CA ASN A 7 9.75 -0.77 27.22
C ASN A 7 8.95 -0.33 26.00
N PHE A 8 8.61 -1.28 25.11
CA PHE A 8 7.79 -1.01 23.93
C PHE A 8 6.43 -0.41 24.30
N LEU A 9 5.74 -0.99 25.28
CA LEU A 9 4.44 -0.49 25.74
C LEU A 9 4.56 0.86 26.46
N ARG A 10 5.59 1.03 27.31
CA ARG A 10 5.80 2.30 28.03
C ARG A 10 6.05 3.46 27.07
N ASP A 11 6.89 3.25 26.07
CA ASP A 11 7.36 4.30 25.16
C ASP A 11 6.73 4.16 23.74
N PHE A 12 5.49 3.64 23.68
CA PHE A 12 4.82 3.25 22.43
C PHE A 12 4.73 4.40 21.42
N ALA A 13 4.42 5.62 21.87
CA ALA A 13 4.31 6.78 20.99
C ALA A 13 5.63 7.07 20.24
N SER A 14 6.76 6.94 20.93
CA SER A 14 8.10 7.09 20.37
C SER A 14 8.41 6.00 19.36
N PHE A 15 8.07 4.74 19.65
CA PHE A 15 8.25 3.64 18.71
C PHE A 15 7.34 3.73 17.48
N LYS A 16 6.10 4.22 17.66
CA LYS A 16 5.18 4.55 16.56
C LYS A 16 5.74 5.65 15.66
N ALA A 17 6.34 6.70 16.22
CA ALA A 17 7.00 7.75 15.44
C ALA A 17 8.20 7.21 14.64
N LYS A 18 9.01 6.34 15.25
CA LYS A 18 10.13 5.67 14.56
C LYS A 18 9.65 4.75 13.42
N ALA A 19 8.60 3.98 13.66
CA ALA A 19 7.99 3.14 12.62
C ALA A 19 7.44 3.97 11.45
N ARG A 20 6.83 5.13 11.73
CA ARG A 20 6.41 6.11 10.71
C ARG A 20 7.58 6.69 9.91
N ALA A 21 8.74 6.85 10.54
CA ALA A 21 9.97 7.27 9.87
C ALA A 21 10.64 6.13 9.06
N GLY A 22 9.99 4.97 8.92
CA GLY A 22 10.50 3.83 8.15
C GLY A 22 11.44 2.91 8.92
N GLN A 23 11.62 3.12 10.23
CA GLN A 23 12.47 2.25 11.04
C GLN A 23 11.72 1.00 11.50
N ALA A 24 12.40 -0.15 11.47
CA ALA A 24 11.89 -1.39 12.05
C ALA A 24 12.23 -1.51 13.54
N VAL A 25 11.21 -1.77 14.36
CA VAL A 25 11.32 -2.01 15.79
C VAL A 25 11.09 -3.49 16.06
N ARG A 26 12.16 -4.20 16.42
CA ARG A 26 12.10 -5.60 16.87
C ARG A 26 11.81 -5.62 18.35
N VAL A 27 10.75 -6.31 18.76
CA VAL A 27 10.32 -6.37 20.14
C VAL A 27 10.40 -7.81 20.61
N GLN A 28 11.24 -8.04 21.62
CA GLN A 28 11.49 -9.35 22.18
C GLN A 28 10.61 -9.56 23.42
N ASP A 29 9.94 -10.70 23.43
CA ASP A 29 9.27 -11.28 24.58
C ASP A 29 9.95 -12.60 24.97
N LYS A 30 9.55 -13.17 26.11
CA LYS A 30 10.01 -14.48 26.58
C LYS A 30 9.66 -15.61 25.63
N GLU A 31 8.57 -15.45 24.86
CA GLU A 31 8.04 -16.46 23.96
C GLU A 31 8.47 -16.26 22.50
N GLY A 32 9.06 -15.12 22.15
CA GLY A 32 9.50 -14.87 20.78
C GLY A 32 9.76 -13.40 20.45
N GLU A 33 9.95 -13.13 19.16
CA GLU A 33 10.20 -11.79 18.63
C GLU A 33 9.04 -11.36 17.74
N PHE A 34 8.54 -10.15 17.95
CA PHE A 34 7.61 -9.52 17.02
C PHE A 34 8.25 -8.31 16.34
N LEU A 35 7.98 -8.17 15.04
CA LEU A 35 8.47 -7.06 14.24
C LEU A 35 7.38 -5.98 14.13
N PHE A 36 7.67 -4.78 14.61
CA PHE A 36 6.82 -3.61 14.46
C PHE A 36 7.38 -2.68 13.39
N THR A 37 6.63 -2.57 12.29
CA THR A 37 6.92 -1.71 11.15
C THR A 37 5.65 -1.03 10.68
N MET A 38 5.76 0.16 10.11
CA MET A 38 4.63 0.77 9.42
C MET A 38 4.64 0.33 7.96
N ALA A 39 3.54 -0.28 7.51
CA ALA A 39 3.29 -0.40 6.07
C ALA A 39 2.89 0.98 5.55
N THR A 40 3.75 1.62 4.76
CA THR A 40 3.35 2.80 4.00
C THR A 40 2.27 2.37 3.02
N ALA A 41 1.07 2.96 3.14
CA ALA A 41 0.06 2.84 2.11
C ALA A 41 0.67 3.37 0.81
N ARG A 42 0.96 2.47 -0.14
CA ARG A 42 1.35 2.90 -1.49
C ARG A 42 0.20 3.74 -2.02
N LYS A 43 0.45 5.00 -2.39
CA LYS A 43 -0.53 5.76 -3.18
C LYS A 43 -0.89 4.88 -4.36
N SER A 44 -2.15 4.46 -4.47
CA SER A 44 -2.53 3.66 -5.63
C SER A 44 -2.30 4.51 -6.87
N LEU A 45 -1.73 3.93 -7.92
CA LEU A 45 -1.46 4.64 -9.17
C LEU A 45 -2.75 5.27 -9.71
N LEU A 46 -3.87 4.55 -9.58
CA LEU A 46 -5.22 5.04 -9.88
C LEU A 46 -5.63 6.26 -9.04
N GLY A 47 -5.35 6.26 -7.74
CA GLY A 47 -5.64 7.41 -6.86
C GLY A 47 -4.76 8.62 -7.18
N ALA A 48 -3.51 8.40 -7.59
CA ALA A 48 -2.60 9.46 -8.02
C ALA A 48 -2.96 10.03 -9.40
N ALA A 49 -3.60 9.23 -10.24
CA ALA A 49 -4.05 9.59 -11.59
C ALA A 49 -5.50 10.13 -11.63
N LYS A 50 -6.23 10.09 -10.52
CA LYS A 50 -7.58 10.63 -10.40
C LYS A 50 -7.61 12.11 -10.80
N GLY A 51 -8.45 12.47 -11.77
CA GLY A 51 -8.58 13.83 -12.30
C GLY A 51 -7.44 14.27 -13.23
N LYS A 52 -6.45 13.41 -13.49
CA LYS A 52 -5.34 13.65 -14.44
C LYS A 52 -5.41 12.78 -15.69
N ILE A 53 -6.26 11.75 -15.69
CA ILE A 53 -6.50 10.92 -16.87
C ILE A 53 -7.56 11.61 -17.71
N THR A 54 -7.14 12.09 -18.89
CA THR A 54 -8.04 12.54 -19.94
C THR A 54 -8.06 11.48 -21.02
N ILE A 55 -9.23 10.91 -21.30
CA ILE A 55 -9.41 10.01 -22.45
C ILE A 55 -9.87 10.90 -23.60
N SER A 56 -9.02 11.06 -24.60
CA SER A 56 -9.26 11.86 -25.80
C SER A 56 -9.69 11.01 -27.02
N ALA A 57 -10.04 9.75 -26.80
CA ALA A 57 -10.58 8.86 -27.83
C ALA A 57 -12.11 8.92 -27.87
N ASP A 58 -12.68 8.65 -29.04
CA ASP A 58 -14.12 8.41 -29.16
C ASP A 58 -14.46 7.08 -28.47
N LEU A 59 -15.20 7.16 -27.37
CA LEU A 59 -15.60 6.00 -26.55
C LEU A 59 -16.70 5.16 -27.22
N THR A 60 -17.25 5.62 -28.33
CA THR A 60 -18.28 4.91 -29.10
C THR A 60 -17.69 4.09 -30.24
N GLU A 61 -16.41 4.27 -30.55
CA GLU A 61 -15.73 3.47 -31.55
C GLU A 61 -15.55 2.02 -31.07
N PRO A 62 -15.75 1.03 -31.95
CA PRO A 62 -15.47 -0.37 -31.61
C PRO A 62 -14.00 -0.51 -31.22
N THR A 63 -13.75 -1.01 -30.01
CA THR A 63 -12.39 -1.34 -29.57
C THR A 63 -11.84 -2.61 -30.22
N LEU A 64 -12.70 -3.34 -30.94
CA LEU A 64 -12.38 -4.54 -31.68
C LEU A 64 -12.33 -4.22 -33.18
N GLY A 65 -11.32 -4.74 -33.88
CA GLY A 65 -11.27 -4.71 -35.34
C GLY A 65 -12.41 -5.52 -35.95
N SER A 66 -12.80 -5.19 -37.19
CA SER A 66 -13.90 -5.84 -37.91
C SER A 66 -13.76 -7.37 -38.00
N GLU A 67 -12.53 -7.88 -38.05
CA GLU A 67 -12.19 -9.31 -38.10
C GLU A 67 -12.49 -10.05 -36.77
N ASP A 68 -12.44 -9.32 -35.65
CA ASP A 68 -12.64 -9.86 -34.30
C ASP A 68 -14.09 -9.70 -33.80
N TRP A 69 -14.88 -8.89 -34.51
CA TRP A 69 -16.29 -8.69 -34.21
C TRP A 69 -17.12 -9.87 -34.73
N LYS A 70 -17.47 -10.80 -33.82
CA LYS A 70 -18.35 -11.95 -34.10
C LYS A 70 -19.72 -11.76 -33.44
N PRO A 71 -20.65 -11.02 -34.04
CA PRO A 71 -22.02 -10.96 -33.54
C PRO A 71 -22.67 -12.32 -33.82
N THR A 72 -22.93 -13.09 -32.76
CA THR A 72 -23.79 -14.27 -32.86
C THR A 72 -25.24 -13.81 -32.91
N LEU A 73 -25.90 -14.01 -34.05
CA LEU A 73 -27.36 -13.98 -34.18
C LEU A 73 -27.95 -15.29 -33.65
#